data_AF-A0A6C2YRR4-F1
#
_entry.id   AF-A0A6C2YRR4-F1
#
_cell.length_a   1.000
_cell.length_b   1.000
_cell.length_c   1.000
_cell.angle_alpha   90.00
_cell.angle_beta   90.00
_cell.angle_gamma   90.00
#
_symmetry.space_group_name_H-M   'P 1'
#
loop_
_entity.id
_entity.type
_entity.pdbx_description
1 polymer ?
#
loop_
_entity_poly.entity_id
_entity_poly.type
_entity_poly.pdbx_seq_one_letter_code
_entity_poly.pdbx_strand_id
1 'polypeptide(L)'
;MVAIMMIRCPKHGSAGVCLFSRDLLNMQADGAFPEILTIEVKDSPHKEAFFRFNLSPREATRYNISGASVPFDIASCEIMEQLESMCQFCFDEQRPGGEGRSTVG
;
A
#
# COMPACT_ATOMS: atom_id res chain seq x y z
N MET A 1 -20.55 -6.37 -10.00
CA MET A 1 -20.01 -5.03 -9.67
C MET A 1 -19.57 -5.07 -8.22
N VAL A 2 -18.28 -5.26 -7.95
CA VAL A 2 -17.76 -5.02 -6.61
C VAL A 2 -17.72 -3.50 -6.49
N ALA A 3 -18.67 -2.94 -5.74
CA ALA A 3 -18.59 -1.54 -5.37
C ALA A 3 -17.27 -1.37 -4.64
N ILE A 4 -16.32 -0.68 -5.27
CA ILE A 4 -15.16 -0.15 -4.56
C ILE A 4 -15.77 0.87 -3.60
N MET A 5 -16.20 0.41 -2.41
CA MET A 5 -16.37 1.29 -1.28
C MET A 5 -15.00 1.95 -1.16
N MET A 6 -14.89 3.19 -1.60
CA MET A 6 -13.82 4.06 -1.15
C MET A 6 -13.97 4.04 0.36
N ILE A 7 -13.20 3.18 1.03
CA ILE A 7 -13.24 3.01 2.47
C ILE A 7 -12.88 4.40 3.01
N ARG A 8 -13.90 5.13 3.49
CA ARG A 8 -13.70 6.45 4.05
C ARG A 8 -12.92 6.27 5.34
N CYS A 9 -11.84 7.03 5.47
CA CYS A 9 -11.15 7.12 6.75
C CYS A 9 -12.08 7.84 7.75
N PRO A 10 -12.32 7.28 8.95
CA PRO A 10 -13.11 7.97 9.97
C PRO A 10 -12.44 9.26 10.47
N LYS A 11 -11.11 9.39 10.31
CA LYS A 11 -10.32 10.56 10.74
C LYS A 11 -10.16 11.61 9.64
N HIS A 12 -9.87 11.19 8.41
CA HIS A 12 -9.50 12.10 7.30
C HIS A 12 -10.50 12.13 6.13
N GLY A 13 -11.64 11.42 6.23
CA GLY A 13 -12.68 11.43 5.20
C GLY A 13 -12.28 10.66 3.94
N SER A 14 -12.42 11.28 2.76
CA SER A 14 -12.07 10.67 1.46
C SER A 14 -10.56 10.67 1.25
N ALA A 15 -9.86 9.85 2.03
CA ALA A 15 -8.44 9.59 1.89
C ALA A 15 -8.27 8.24 1.20
N GLY A 16 -7.52 8.18 0.09
CA GLY A 16 -7.27 6.92 -0.62
C GLY A 16 -6.79 5.82 0.34
N VAL A 17 -7.32 4.61 0.18
CA VAL A 17 -6.94 3.46 1.01
C VAL A 17 -5.81 2.71 0.33
N CYS A 18 -4.74 2.51 1.10
CA CYS A 18 -3.62 1.68 0.70
C CYS A 18 -3.65 0.41 1.53
N LEU A 19 -3.39 -0.73 0.88
CA LEU A 19 -3.02 -1.94 1.58
C LEU A 19 -1.52 -1.88 1.80
N PHE A 20 -1.08 -2.09 3.03
CA PHE A 20 0.32 -1.93 3.38
C PHE A 20 0.76 -3.02 4.34
N SER A 21 2.06 -3.30 4.33
CA SER A 21 2.65 -4.08 5.40
C SER A 21 2.86 -3.23 6.65
N ARG A 22 2.48 -3.79 7.80
CA ARG A 22 2.75 -3.20 9.10
C ARG A 22 4.25 -2.97 9.36
N ASP A 23 5.13 -3.72 8.71
CA ASP A 23 6.58 -3.55 8.88
C ASP A 23 7.05 -2.14 8.48
N LEU A 24 6.36 -1.51 7.52
CA LEU A 24 6.63 -0.16 7.04
C LEU A 24 6.43 0.93 8.09
N LEU A 25 5.68 0.63 9.16
CA LEU A 25 5.47 1.56 10.27
C LEU A 25 6.49 1.40 11.39
N ASN A 26 7.37 0.40 11.33
CA ASN A 26 8.35 0.13 12.38
C ASN A 26 9.74 0.61 11.95
N MET A 27 10.37 1.41 12.80
CA MET A 27 11.75 1.84 12.60
C MET A 27 12.69 0.64 12.71
N GLN A 28 13.66 0.56 11.80
CA GLN A 28 14.68 -0.48 11.77
C GLN A 28 15.81 -0.18 12.77
N ALA A 29 16.72 -1.15 12.94
CA ALA A 29 17.82 -1.06 13.89
C ALA A 29 18.82 0.07 13.58
N ASP A 30 18.89 0.51 12.32
CA ASP A 30 19.71 1.64 11.86
C ASP A 30 19.03 3.01 12.08
N GLY A 31 17.83 3.04 12.67
CA GLY A 31 17.05 4.25 12.89
C GLY A 31 16.28 4.75 11.67
N ALA A 32 16.32 4.04 10.54
CA ALA A 32 15.55 4.37 9.34
C ALA A 32 14.26 3.55 9.27
N PHE A 33 13.24 4.09 8.61
CA PHE A 33 12.07 3.29 8.25
C PHE A 33 12.32 2.48 6.97
N PRO A 34 11.70 1.29 6.80
CA PRO A 34 11.88 0.48 5.60
C PRO A 34 11.47 1.21 4.32
N GLU A 35 12.21 1.03 3.24
CA GLU A 35 11.83 1.54 1.92
C GLU A 35 10.42 1.04 1.54
N ILE A 36 9.63 1.92 0.93
CA ILE A 36 8.28 1.59 0.48
C ILE A 36 8.35 1.24 -1.01
N LEU A 37 8.04 0.00 -1.33
CA LEU A 37 7.77 -0.45 -2.68
C LEU A 37 6.27 -0.44 -2.93
N THR A 38 5.82 0.44 -3.82
CA THR A 38 4.42 0.51 -4.26
C THR A 38 4.20 -0.39 -5.47
N ILE A 39 3.31 -1.38 -5.32
CA ILE A 39 2.96 -2.35 -6.35
C ILE A 39 1.51 -2.11 -6.76
N GLU A 40 1.29 -1.90 -8.06
CA GLU A 40 -0.05 -1.68 -8.61
C GLU A 40 -0.74 -3.00 -8.94
N VAL A 41 -1.96 -3.19 -8.44
CA VAL A 41 -2.78 -4.37 -8.76
C VAL A 41 -3.75 -4.02 -9.88
N LYS A 42 -3.61 -4.69 -11.03
CA LYS A 42 -4.31 -4.34 -12.26
C LYS A 42 -4.99 -5.56 -12.88
N ASP A 43 -6.21 -5.38 -13.38
CA ASP A 43 -6.88 -6.41 -14.20
C ASP A 43 -6.17 -6.63 -15.55
N SER A 44 -5.54 -5.58 -16.09
CA SER A 44 -4.68 -5.69 -17.29
C SER A 44 -3.62 -4.57 -17.31
N PRO A 45 -2.48 -4.75 -18.00
CA PRO A 45 -1.37 -3.79 -17.98
C PRO A 45 -1.75 -2.34 -18.38
N HIS A 46 -2.76 -2.18 -19.23
CA HIS A 46 -3.20 -0.88 -19.76
C HIS A 46 -4.31 -0.21 -18.95
N LYS A 47 -4.86 -0.88 -17.94
CA LYS A 47 -5.90 -0.31 -17.06
C LYS A 47 -5.29 0.38 -15.85
N GLU A 48 -6.05 1.29 -15.28
CA GLU A 48 -5.73 1.88 -13.97
C GLU A 48 -5.71 0.80 -12.88
N ALA A 49 -4.89 1.02 -11.86
CA ALA A 49 -4.79 0.12 -10.72
C ALA A 49 -6.08 0.14 -9.90
N PHE A 50 -6.60 -1.04 -9.57
CA PHE A 50 -7.75 -1.18 -8.66
C PHE A 50 -7.31 -0.91 -7.22
N PHE A 51 -6.14 -1.44 -6.87
CA PHE A 51 -5.52 -1.33 -5.55
C PHE A 51 -4.02 -1.11 -5.69
N ARG A 52 -3.40 -0.65 -4.61
CA ARG A 52 -1.94 -0.57 -4.46
C ARG A 52 -1.53 -1.30 -3.19
N PHE A 53 -0.48 -2.13 -3.29
CA PHE A 53 0.22 -2.69 -2.14
C PHE A 53 1.44 -1.83 -1.86
N ASN A 54 1.60 -1.40 -0.61
CA ASN A 54 2.80 -0.76 -0.12
C ASN A 54 3.55 -1.79 0.75
N LEU A 55 4.67 -2.31 0.26
CA LEU A 55 5.44 -3.36 0.93
C LEU A 55 6.89 -2.94 1.12
N SER A 56 7.61 -3.58 2.05
CA SER A 56 9.07 -3.54 2.02
C SER A 56 9.61 -4.46 0.91
N PRO A 57 10.81 -4.21 0.34
CA PRO A 57 11.41 -5.11 -0.65
C PRO A 57 11.54 -6.56 -0.15
N ARG A 58 11.80 -6.72 1.15
CA ARG A 58 11.87 -8.03 1.81
C ARG A 58 10.53 -8.77 1.76
N GLU A 59 9.42 -8.08 1.98
CA GLU A 59 8.09 -8.70 1.92
C GLU A 59 7.59 -8.92 0.51
N ALA A 60 7.87 -8.02 -0.42
CA ALA A 60 7.59 -8.27 -1.84
C ALA A 60 8.23 -9.59 -2.30
N THR A 61 9.44 -9.90 -1.83
CA THR A 61 10.11 -11.18 -2.09
C THR A 61 9.35 -12.38 -1.50
N ARG A 62 8.72 -12.25 -0.31
CA ARG A 62 7.92 -13.35 0.28
C ARG A 62 6.71 -13.71 -0.57
N TYR A 63 6.15 -12.72 -1.27
CA TYR A 63 5.03 -12.90 -2.19
C TYR A 63 5.46 -13.18 -3.64
N ASN A 64 6.77 -13.40 -3.88
CA ASN A 64 7.34 -13.57 -5.22
C ASN A 64 7.01 -12.42 -6.19
N ILE A 65 6.89 -11.19 -5.68
CA ILE A 65 6.66 -10.00 -6.49
C ILE A 65 8.00 -9.36 -6.86
N SER A 66 8.29 -9.32 -8.16
CA SER A 66 9.53 -8.76 -8.70
C SER A 66 9.33 -7.53 -9.59
N GLY A 67 8.10 -6.99 -9.65
CA GLY A 67 7.74 -5.89 -10.57
C GLY A 67 6.88 -4.82 -9.91
N ALA A 68 6.70 -3.71 -10.62
CA ALA A 68 5.90 -2.57 -10.16
C ALA A 68 4.38 -2.82 -10.24
N SER A 69 3.94 -3.92 -10.87
CA SER A 69 2.53 -4.27 -10.98
C SER A 69 2.31 -5.77 -11.02
N VAL A 70 1.17 -6.22 -10.50
CA VAL A 70 0.71 -7.61 -10.53
C VAL A 70 -0.73 -7.69 -11.09
N PRO A 71 -1.11 -8.82 -11.72
CA PRO A 71 -2.48 -9.03 -12.15
C PRO A 71 -3.43 -9.11 -10.95
N PHE A 72 -4.68 -8.69 -11.13
CA PHE A 72 -5.76 -8.96 -10.16
C PHE A 72 -6.28 -10.38 -10.35
N ASP A 73 -5.72 -11.31 -9.57
CA ASP A 73 -6.06 -12.72 -9.54
C ASP A 73 -6.19 -13.26 -8.10
N ILE A 74 -6.41 -14.58 -7.97
CA ILE A 74 -6.56 -15.25 -6.67
C ILE A 74 -5.33 -15.02 -5.77
N ALA A 75 -4.11 -15.07 -6.32
CA ALA A 75 -2.90 -14.86 -5.53
C ALA A 75 -2.82 -13.43 -5.00
N SER A 76 -3.17 -12.43 -5.82
CA SER A 76 -3.24 -11.03 -5.37
C SER A 76 -4.29 -10.83 -4.27
N CYS A 77 -5.44 -11.51 -4.34
CA CYS A 77 -6.47 -11.49 -3.30
C CYS A 77 -5.98 -12.10 -1.99
N GLU A 78 -5.26 -13.23 -2.04
CA GLU A 78 -4.68 -13.86 -0.84
C GLU A 78 -3.65 -12.95 -0.15
N ILE A 79 -2.90 -12.18 -0.94
CA ILE A 79 -1.99 -11.15 -0.40
C ILE A 79 -2.80 -10.02 0.25
N MET A 80 -3.86 -9.54 -0.39
CA MET A 80 -4.73 -8.48 0.15
C MET A 80 -5.27 -8.81 1.54
N GLU A 81 -5.65 -10.07 1.77
CA GLU A 81 -6.16 -10.53 3.07
C GLU A 81 -5.11 -10.53 4.19
N GLN A 82 -3.83 -10.54 3.84
CA GLN A 82 -2.71 -10.54 4.79
C GLN A 82 -2.19 -9.13 5.11
N LEU A 83 -2.56 -8.13 4.30
CA LEU A 83 -2.13 -6.74 4.48
C LEU A 83 -3.10 -5.94 5.33
N GLU A 84 -2.57 -4.95 6.04
CA GLU A 84 -3.41 -4.01 6.77
C GLU A 84 -3.92 -2.91 5.82
N SER A 85 -5.13 -2.40 6.08
CA SER A 85 -5.71 -1.29 5.33
C SER A 85 -5.69 -0.01 6.16
N MET A 86 -5.12 1.06 5.62
CA MET A 86 -5.10 2.37 6.25
C MET A 86 -5.16 3.46 5.17
N CYS A 87 -5.73 4.61 5.50
CA CYS A 87 -5.65 5.73 4.56
C CYS A 87 -4.25 6.34 4.54
N GLN A 88 -3.87 6.93 3.40
CA GLN A 88 -2.54 7.48 3.22
C GLN A 88 -2.16 8.52 4.30
N PHE A 89 -3.09 9.40 4.69
CA PHE A 89 -2.81 10.40 5.73
C PHE A 89 -2.52 9.79 7.11
N CYS A 90 -3.30 8.78 7.55
CA CYS A 90 -3.02 8.07 8.79
C CYS A 90 -1.66 7.35 8.74
N PHE A 91 -1.31 6.80 7.57
CA PHE A 91 -0.03 6.13 7.37
C PHE A 91 1.13 7.13 7.51
N ASP A 92 1.04 8.28 6.83
CA ASP A 92 2.06 9.32 6.88
C ASP A 92 2.22 9.92 8.29
N GLU A 93 1.11 10.08 9.03
CA GLU A 93 1.14 10.52 10.44
C GLU A 93 1.86 9.51 11.36
N GLN A 94 1.71 8.21 11.10
CA GLN A 94 2.35 7.15 11.88
C GLN A 94 3.80 6.90 11.47
N ARG A 95 4.21 7.37 10.28
CA ARG A 95 5.57 7.25 9.76
C ARG A 95 6.21 8.63 9.62
N PRO A 96 6.60 9.28 10.73
CA PRO A 96 7.19 10.61 10.69
C PRO A 96 8.53 10.59 9.93
N GLY A 97 8.55 11.21 8.75
CA GLY A 97 9.75 11.33 7.92
C GLY A 97 9.79 10.44 6.67
N GLY A 98 8.68 9.77 6.30
CA GLY A 98 8.54 9.28 4.93
C GLY A 98 8.50 10.47 3.97
N GLU A 99 9.54 10.66 3.15
CA GLU A 99 9.51 11.62 2.04
C GLU A 99 8.41 11.24 1.05
N GLY A 100 7.21 11.76 1.32
CA GLY A 100 6.00 11.64 0.50
C GLY A 100 5.09 12.84 0.74
N ARG A 101 5.63 13.96 1.21
CA ARG A 101 4.92 15.23 1.37
C ARG A 101 4.66 15.83 -0.01
N SER A 102 3.71 15.28 -0.76
CA SER A 102 2.96 16.10 -1.71
C SER A 102 2.08 17.03 -0.88
N THR A 103 2.58 18.24 -0.66
CA THR A 103 1.77 19.38 -0.25
C THR A 103 0.60 19.50 -1.21
N VAL A 104 -0.59 19.12 -0.77
CA VAL A 104 -1.83 19.55 -1.42
C VAL A 104 -2.17 20.90 -0.79
N GLY A 105 -2.10 21.95 -1.61
CA GLY A 105 -2.61 23.28 -1.27
C GLY A 105 -4.12 23.34 -1.25
#